data_AF-A0A2P4SGJ8-F1
#
_entry.id   AF-A0A2P4SGJ8-F1
#
_cell.length_a   1.000
_cell.length_b   1.000
_cell.length_c   1.000
_cell.angle_alpha   90.00
_cell.angle_beta   90.00
_cell.angle_gamma   90.00
#
_symmetry.space_group_name_H-M   'P 1'
#
loop_
_entity.id
_entity.type
_entity.pdbx_description
1 polymer ?
#
loop_
_entity_poly.entity_id
_entity_poly.type
_entity_poly.pdbx_seq_one_letter_code
_entity_poly.pdbx_strand_id
1 'polypeptide(L)'
;MVTPRGIVEKNCQVPRMSTGPDIHHFIMGSEGILGVVTEVTIKIRPLPEYQKYGSVVFPNFERGVACLREVAKQVRRSSVLNSCKYTSCNLVQGLGLGVCWCSSLDY
;
A
#
# COMPACT_ATOMS: atom_id res chain seq x y z
N MET A 1 -9.68 22.26 0.77
CA MET A 1 -9.70 22.14 2.25
C MET A 1 -10.09 23.47 2.84
N VAL A 2 -10.99 23.49 3.82
CA VAL A 2 -11.44 24.74 4.46
C VAL A 2 -10.75 24.91 5.80
N THR A 3 -10.09 26.06 5.98
CA THR A 3 -9.43 26.46 7.23
C THR A 3 -10.02 27.80 7.70
N PRO A 4 -9.87 28.18 8.98
CA PRO A 4 -10.34 29.49 9.46
C PRO A 4 -9.71 30.70 8.73
N ARG A 5 -8.54 30.50 8.11
CA ARG A 5 -7.84 31.52 7.31
C ARG A 5 -8.34 31.60 5.86
N GLY A 6 -9.08 30.60 5.38
CA GLY A 6 -9.54 30.53 4.00
C GLY A 6 -9.49 29.13 3.41
N ILE A 7 -9.73 29.06 2.10
CA ILE A 7 -9.81 27.82 1.34
C ILE A 7 -8.43 27.50 0.75
N VAL A 8 -7.94 26.30 1.03
CA VAL A 8 -6.69 25.76 0.50
C VAL A 8 -7.01 24.76 -0.60
N GLU A 9 -6.71 25.16 -1.83
CA GLU A 9 -6.90 24.36 -3.04
C GLU A 9 -5.68 24.47 -3.96
N LYS A 10 -5.36 23.39 -4.67
CA LYS A 10 -4.34 23.42 -5.72
C LYS A 10 -5.01 23.70 -7.06
N ASN A 11 -4.49 24.69 -7.78
CA ASN A 11 -5.02 25.10 -9.07
C ASN A 11 -4.75 24.11 -10.23
N CYS A 12 -3.91 23.09 -10.02
CA CYS A 12 -3.49 22.18 -11.10
C CYS A 12 -3.52 20.71 -10.63
N GLN A 13 -4.20 19.86 -11.41
CA GLN A 13 -4.30 18.42 -11.19
C GLN A 13 -3.31 17.67 -12.09
N VAL A 14 -2.02 17.76 -11.77
CA VAL A 14 -0.97 16.99 -12.46
C VAL A 14 -0.36 15.95 -11.52
N PRO A 15 0.09 14.79 -12.04
CA PRO A 15 0.53 13.67 -11.21
C PRO A 15 1.78 13.99 -10.38
N ARG A 16 2.59 14.95 -10.81
CA ARG A 16 3.77 15.41 -10.06
C ARG A 16 3.97 16.90 -10.32
N MET A 17 4.08 17.67 -9.24
CA MET A 17 4.53 19.06 -9.29
C MET A 17 5.80 19.23 -8.48
N SER A 18 6.70 20.11 -8.93
CA SER A 18 7.92 20.48 -8.22
C SER A 18 7.87 21.94 -7.80
N THR A 19 6.78 22.35 -7.16
CA THR A 19 6.50 23.72 -6.72
C THR A 19 6.80 23.89 -5.22
N GLY A 20 7.95 23.41 -4.76
CA GLY A 20 8.34 23.45 -3.35
C GLY A 20 7.69 22.35 -2.50
N PRO A 21 7.63 22.53 -1.16
CA PRO A 21 7.05 21.56 -0.24
C PRO A 21 5.60 21.23 -0.60
N ASP A 22 5.27 19.95 -0.65
CA ASP A 22 3.93 19.52 -1.01
C ASP A 22 2.94 19.79 0.13
N ILE A 23 2.04 20.76 -0.06
CA ILE A 23 0.99 21.10 0.92
C ILE A 23 0.08 19.92 1.26
N HIS A 24 -0.05 18.89 0.41
CA HIS A 24 -0.82 17.69 0.77
C HIS A 24 -0.17 16.95 1.94
N HIS A 25 1.16 16.94 2.04
CA HIS A 25 1.86 16.27 3.13
C HIS A 25 1.69 16.99 4.48
N PHE A 26 1.38 18.29 4.48
CA PHE A 26 1.02 19.01 5.70
C PHE A 26 -0.42 18.73 6.16
N ILE A 27 -1.32 18.51 5.20
CA ILE A 27 -2.72 18.17 5.50
C ILE A 27 -2.84 16.70 5.92
N MET A 28 -2.07 15.81 5.30
CA MET A 28 -1.97 14.40 5.68
C MET A 28 -1.35 14.28 7.09
N GLY A 29 -2.07 13.63 8.00
CA GLY A 29 -1.63 13.50 9.40
C GLY A 29 -1.98 14.71 10.29
N SER A 30 -2.75 15.68 9.79
CA SER A 30 -3.22 16.81 10.60
C SER A 30 -4.29 16.44 11.64
N GLU A 31 -4.87 15.23 11.56
CA GLU A 31 -5.89 14.70 12.48
C GLU A 31 -7.05 15.67 12.77
N GLY A 32 -7.34 16.58 11.82
CA GLY A 32 -8.41 17.59 11.95
C GLY A 32 -8.01 18.90 12.64
N ILE A 33 -6.74 19.08 13.04
CA ILE A 33 -6.25 20.29 13.71
C ILE A 33 -6.22 21.50 12.76
N LEU A 34 -5.87 21.27 11.49
CA LEU A 34 -5.66 22.33 10.52
C LEU A 34 -6.95 22.80 9.83
N GLY A 35 -8.04 22.03 9.91
CA GLY A 35 -9.32 22.32 9.27
C GLY A 35 -10.00 21.09 8.70
N VAL A 36 -11.03 21.32 7.87
CA VAL A 36 -11.90 20.27 7.32
C VAL A 36 -11.56 20.00 5.85
N VAL A 37 -11.31 18.74 5.52
CA VAL A 37 -11.12 18.28 4.14
C VAL A 37 -12.49 18.00 3.53
N THR A 38 -12.93 18.84 2.61
CA THR A 38 -14.26 18.77 1.98
C THR A 38 -14.28 17.92 0.71
N GLU A 39 -13.22 18.01 -0.11
CA GLU A 39 -13.12 17.35 -1.41
C GLU A 39 -11.75 16.71 -1.57
N VAL A 40 -11.71 15.52 -2.20
CA VAL A 40 -10.48 14.77 -2.48
C VAL A 40 -10.54 14.10 -3.86
N THR A 41 -9.45 14.18 -4.62
CA THR A 41 -9.28 13.45 -5.88
C THR A 41 -8.44 12.20 -5.63
N ILE A 42 -9.02 11.02 -5.84
CA ILE A 42 -8.36 9.73 -5.58
C ILE A 42 -8.12 9.00 -6.90
N LYS A 43 -6.96 8.37 -7.05
CA LYS A 43 -6.65 7.52 -8.20
C LYS A 43 -7.40 6.19 -8.09
N ILE A 44 -8.35 5.97 -8.99
CA ILE A 44 -9.04 4.69 -9.15
C ILE A 44 -8.22 3.72 -10.03
N ARG A 45 -8.41 2.42 -9.81
CA ARG A 45 -7.85 1.34 -10.65
C ARG A 45 -9.01 0.44 -11.13
N PRO A 46 -8.91 -0.18 -12.32
CA PRO A 46 -9.91 -1.13 -12.78
C PRO A 46 -9.97 -2.35 -11.85
N LEU A 47 -11.13 -3.02 -11.84
CA LEU A 47 -11.28 -4.29 -11.15
C LEU A 47 -10.43 -5.35 -11.87
N PRO A 48 -9.68 -6.19 -11.13
CA PRO A 48 -8.90 -7.27 -11.73
C PRO A 48 -9.84 -8.31 -12.34
N GLU A 49 -9.50 -8.82 -13.52
CA GLU A 49 -10.28 -9.89 -14.15
C GLU A 49 -10.15 -11.22 -13.37
N TYR A 50 -9.04 -11.39 -12.67
CA TYR A 50 -8.72 -12.65 -12.04
C TYR A 50 -7.92 -12.49 -10.74
N GLN A 51 -8.33 -13.24 -9.71
CA GLN A 51 -7.71 -13.22 -8.38
C GLN A 51 -7.28 -14.63 -7.98
N LYS A 52 -5.97 -14.84 -7.81
CA LYS A 52 -5.37 -16.10 -7.34
C LYS A 52 -5.00 -15.99 -5.87
N TYR A 53 -5.45 -16.95 -5.07
CA TYR A 53 -5.02 -17.11 -3.69
C TYR A 53 -4.05 -18.29 -3.60
N GLY A 54 -2.92 -18.07 -2.93
CA GLY A 54 -1.93 -19.11 -2.65
C GLY A 54 -1.38 -18.97 -1.24
N SER A 55 -1.10 -20.10 -0.60
CA SER A 55 -0.46 -20.15 0.71
C SER A 55 0.78 -21.02 0.66
N VAL A 56 1.87 -20.54 1.25
CA VAL A 56 3.11 -21.31 1.40
C VAL A 56 3.34 -21.57 2.89
N VAL A 57 3.62 -22.82 3.22
CA VAL A 57 3.91 -23.26 4.58
C VAL A 57 5.42 -23.39 4.75
N PHE A 58 5.96 -22.76 5.78
CA PHE A 58 7.36 -22.83 6.14
C PHE A 58 7.54 -23.59 7.46
N PRO A 59 8.62 -24.38 7.59
CA PRO A 59 8.89 -25.13 8.81
C PRO A 59 9.16 -24.21 10.01
N ASN A 60 9.80 -23.05 9.78
CA ASN A 60 10.15 -22.08 10.82
C ASN A 60 9.73 -20.66 10.41
N PHE A 61 9.39 -19.82 11.38
CA PHE A 61 9.02 -18.42 11.15
C PHE A 61 10.15 -17.60 10.49
N GLU A 62 11.40 -17.79 10.91
CA GLU A 62 12.56 -17.07 10.36
C GLU A 62 12.73 -17.30 8.86
N ARG A 63 12.49 -18.53 8.38
CA ARG A 63 12.53 -18.86 6.95
C ARG A 63 11.40 -18.19 6.18
N GLY A 64 10.22 -18.06 6.79
CA GLY A 64 9.10 -17.31 6.21
C GLY A 64 9.43 -15.82 6.03
N VAL A 65 10.03 -15.19 7.05
CA VAL A 65 10.47 -13.78 7.00
C VAL A 65 11.60 -13.58 5.97
N ALA A 66 12.57 -14.49 5.91
CA ALA A 66 13.64 -14.44 4.91
C ALA A 66 13.08 -14.56 3.48
N CYS A 67 12.13 -15.47 3.25
CA CYS A 67 11.46 -15.62 1.96
C CYS A 67 10.71 -14.34 1.56
N LEU A 68 9.91 -13.77 2.46
CA LEU A 68 9.22 -12.49 2.24
C LEU A 68 10.19 -11.36 1.88
N ARG A 69 11.33 -11.26 2.57
CA ARG A 69 12.35 -10.26 2.31
C ARG A 69 12.97 -10.42 0.92
N GLU A 70 13.27 -11.64 0.50
CA GLU A 70 13.82 -11.91 -0.83
C GLU A 70 12.80 -11.62 -1.92
N VAL A 71 11.53 -12.00 -1.74
CA VAL A 71 10.51 -11.65 -2.73
C VAL A 71 10.31 -10.14 -2.82
N ALA A 72 10.25 -9.41 -1.69
CA ALA A 72 10.15 -7.96 -1.70
C ALA A 72 11.35 -7.28 -2.42
N LYS A 73 12.54 -7.87 -2.36
CA LYS A 73 13.70 -7.41 -3.15
C LYS A 73 13.54 -7.68 -4.65
N GLN A 74 12.92 -8.78 -5.04
CA GLN A 74 12.70 -9.15 -6.44
C GLN A 74 11.55 -8.37 -7.08
N VAL A 75 10.47 -8.09 -6.33
CA VAL A 75 9.29 -7.32 -6.79
C VAL A 75 9.69 -5.94 -7.30
N ARG A 76 10.63 -5.26 -6.63
CA ARG A 76 11.15 -3.96 -7.11
C ARG A 76 11.83 -4.01 -8.49
N ARG A 77 12.24 -5.19 -8.97
CA ARG A 77 12.91 -5.35 -10.27
C ARG A 77 12.00 -5.83 -11.39
N SER A 78 10.84 -6.42 -11.06
CA SER A 78 9.96 -7.03 -12.06
C SER A 78 8.58 -6.39 -12.00
N SER A 79 8.14 -5.81 -13.13
CA SER A 79 6.79 -5.25 -13.31
C SER A 79 5.67 -6.28 -13.12
N VAL A 80 5.97 -7.58 -13.28
CA VAL A 80 5.01 -8.68 -13.15
C VAL A 80 4.76 -9.08 -11.69
N LEU A 81 5.76 -8.93 -10.82
CA LEU A 81 5.65 -9.31 -9.40
C LEU A 81 4.93 -8.25 -8.54
N ASN A 82 4.64 -7.08 -9.10
CA ASN A 82 3.91 -6.01 -8.40
C ASN A 82 2.44 -6.39 -8.08
N SER A 83 1.92 -7.47 -8.66
CA SER A 83 0.59 -8.02 -8.41
C SER A 83 0.47 -8.86 -7.12
N CYS A 84 1.55 -9.48 -6.62
CA CYS A 84 1.51 -10.32 -5.42
C CYS A 84 1.49 -9.42 -4.17
N LYS A 85 0.29 -9.24 -3.60
CA LYS A 85 0.13 -8.57 -2.30
C LYS A 85 0.28 -9.62 -1.20
N TYR A 86 1.44 -9.62 -0.55
CA TYR A 86 1.64 -10.36 0.69
C TYR A 86 0.86 -9.69 1.81
N THR A 87 -0.12 -10.40 2.37
CA THR A 87 -1.09 -9.78 3.30
C THR A 87 -0.66 -10.00 4.76
N SER A 88 -0.06 -11.14 5.08
CA SER A 88 0.48 -11.43 6.42
C SER A 88 1.20 -12.78 6.43
N CYS A 89 2.22 -12.91 7.28
CA CYS A 89 2.79 -14.20 7.67
C CYS A 89 2.38 -14.45 9.13
N ASN A 90 1.51 -15.44 9.36
CA ASN A 90 1.01 -15.78 10.70
C ASN A 90 1.57 -17.13 11.15
N LEU A 91 1.83 -17.27 12.45
CA LEU A 91 2.09 -18.57 13.07
C LEU A 91 0.78 -19.31 13.22
N VAL A 92 0.69 -20.53 12.68
CA VAL A 92 -0.46 -21.39 12.94
C VAL A 92 -0.22 -22.05 14.30
N GLN A 93 -1.02 -21.65 15.30
CA GLN A 93 -0.98 -22.23 16.64
C GLN A 93 -1.30 -23.72 16.57
N GLY A 94 -0.33 -24.56 16.95
CA GLY A 94 -0.47 -26.02 17.03
C GLY A 94 0.66 -26.81 16.36
N LEU A 95 1.34 -26.26 15.35
CA LEU A 95 2.34 -27.00 14.56
C LEU A 95 3.72 -26.32 14.48
N GLY A 96 3.87 -25.09 15.02
CA GLY A 96 5.12 -24.32 14.90
C GLY A 96 5.42 -23.82 13.46
N LEU A 97 4.51 -24.07 12.52
CA LEU A 97 4.64 -23.73 11.11
C LEU A 97 4.23 -22.27 10.86
N GLY A 98 5.03 -21.56 10.07
CA GLY A 98 4.71 -20.24 9.56
C GLY A 98 3.93 -20.35 8.25
N VAL A 99 2.74 -19.77 8.16
CA VAL A 99 1.97 -19.74 6.91
C VAL A 99 1.99 -18.33 6.36
N CYS A 100 2.40 -18.20 5.11
CA CYS A 100 2.35 -16.94 4.39
C CYS A 100 1.27 -16.97 3.32
N TRP A 101 0.37 -16.01 3.39
CA TRP A 101 -0.67 -15.81 2.39
C TRP A 101 -0.17 -14.83 1.31
N CYS A 102 -0.18 -15.26 0.04
CA CYS A 102 -0.13 -14.32 -1.08
C CYS A 102 -1.46 -14.34 -1.83
N SER A 103 -1.98 -13.13 -2.06
CA SER A 103 -3.00 -12.92 -3.08
C SER A 103 -2.32 -12.25 -4.28
N SER A 104 -2.36 -12.90 -5.44
CA SER A 104 -1.87 -12.33 -6.69
C SER A 104 -3.07 -11.80 -7.47
N LEU A 105 -3.00 -10.53 -7.82
CA LEU A 105 -4.00 -9.82 -8.62
C LEU A 105 -3.41 -9.58 -10.01
N ASP A 106 -3.63 -10.51 -10.93
CA ASP A 106 -3.17 -10.37 -12.31
C ASP A 106 -4.03 -9.30 -13.01
N TYR A 107 -3.38 -8.29 -13.59
CA TYR A 107 -3.99 -7.16 -14.31
C TYR A 107 -3.62 -7.19 -15.79
#